data_AF-A0A1N6R584-F1
#
_entry.id   AF-A0A1N6R584-F1
#
_cell.length_a   1.000
_cell.length_b   1.000
_cell.length_c   1.000
_cell.angle_alpha   90.00
_cell.angle_beta   90.00
_cell.angle_gamma   90.00
#
_symmetry.space_group_name_H-M   'P 1'
#
loop_
_entity.id
_entity.type
_entity.pdbx_description
1 polymer ?
#
loop_
_entity_poly.entity_id
_entity_poly.type
_entity_poly.pdbx_seq_one_letter_code
_entity_poly.pdbx_strand_id
1 'polypeptide(L)'
;MSHSNSLNELAAQAEALRDSLSQTAKDFEQFEFNVRGVHECMERIQKCMRMVGNDRKAALSARDTRKVMAEMEDAVAEMSGLLNLDR
;
A
#
# COMPACT_ATOMS: atom_id res chain seq x y z
N MET A 1 -9.80 51.70 3.41
CA MET A 1 -10.47 50.41 3.69
C MET A 1 -9.94 49.23 2.84
N SER A 2 -8.87 49.37 2.04
CA SER A 2 -8.38 48.32 1.12
C SER A 2 -7.40 47.32 1.77
N HIS A 3 -6.50 47.79 2.66
CA HIS A 3 -5.45 46.93 3.23
C HIS A 3 -5.94 45.87 4.21
N SER A 4 -7.01 46.14 4.97
CA SER A 4 -7.59 45.19 5.93
C SER A 4 -8.21 43.98 5.23
N ASN A 5 -8.82 44.17 4.06
CA ASN A 5 -9.38 43.08 3.26
C ASN A 5 -8.27 42.20 2.67
N SER A 6 -7.18 42.80 2.19
CA SER A 6 -6.02 42.07 1.67
C SER A 6 -5.31 41.23 2.74
N LEU A 7 -5.24 41.71 3.99
CA LEU A 7 -4.69 40.92 5.11
C LEU A 7 -5.58 39.74 5.49
N ASN A 8 -6.91 39.93 5.47
CA ASN A 8 -7.86 38.84 5.74
C ASN A 8 -7.84 37.78 4.63
N GLU A 9 -7.73 38.19 3.38
CA GLU A 9 -7.58 37.27 2.23
C GLU A 9 -6.27 36.48 2.31
N LEU A 10 -5.16 37.12 2.69
CA LEU A 10 -3.89 36.45 2.88
C LEU A 10 -3.95 35.45 4.04
N ALA A 11 -4.60 35.81 5.15
CA ALA A 11 -4.81 34.90 6.28
C ALA A 11 -5.63 33.67 5.86
N ALA A 12 -6.73 33.86 5.12
CA ALA A 12 -7.55 32.77 4.61
C ALA A 12 -6.78 31.85 3.66
N GLN A 13 -5.93 32.41 2.78
CA GLN A 13 -5.08 31.63 1.89
C GLN A 13 -4.02 30.83 2.66
N ALA A 14 -3.43 31.40 3.71
CA ALA A 14 -2.47 30.72 4.57
C ALA A 14 -3.12 29.56 5.35
N GLU A 15 -4.35 29.74 5.82
CA GLU A 15 -5.12 28.67 6.47
C GLU A 15 -5.44 27.54 5.49
N ALA A 16 -5.93 27.86 4.29
CA ALA A 16 -6.20 26.86 3.25
C ALA A 16 -4.94 26.07 2.86
N LEU A 17 -3.79 26.74 2.77
CA LEU A 17 -2.50 26.09 2.51
C LEU A 17 -2.10 25.16 3.65
N ARG A 18 -2.21 25.62 4.91
CA ARG A 18 -1.91 24.80 6.09
C ARG A 18 -2.77 23.54 6.12
N ASP A 19 -4.06 23.69 5.87
CA ASP A 19 -5.01 22.59 5.90
C ASP A 19 -4.73 21.61 4.76
N SER A 20 -4.37 22.11 3.57
CA SER A 20 -3.95 21.28 2.43
C SER A 20 -2.67 20.50 2.73
N LEU A 21 -1.66 21.15 3.32
CA LEU A 21 -0.41 20.49 3.74
C LEU A 21 -0.66 19.41 4.79
N SER A 22 -1.54 19.68 5.75
CA SER A 22 -1.95 18.71 6.77
C SER A 22 -2.63 17.49 6.15
N GLN A 23 -3.47 17.69 5.13
CA GLN A 23 -4.10 16.60 4.40
C GLN A 23 -3.07 15.81 3.59
N THR A 24 -2.18 16.48 2.84
CA THR A 24 -1.12 15.83 2.07
C THR A 24 -0.19 15.00 2.95
N ALA A 25 0.13 15.48 4.16
CA ALA A 25 0.94 14.71 5.11
C ALA A 25 0.26 13.39 5.52
N LYS A 26 -1.05 13.42 5.81
CA LYS A 26 -1.83 12.21 6.12
C LYS A 26 -1.90 11.25 4.93
N ASP A 27 -2.09 11.79 3.72
CA ASP A 27 -2.14 10.99 2.51
C ASP A 27 -0.78 10.30 2.25
N PHE A 28 0.32 10.99 2.57
CA PHE A 28 1.67 10.45 2.45
C PHE A 28 1.95 9.35 3.48
N GLU A 29 1.53 9.52 4.74
CA GLU A 29 1.63 8.47 5.77
C GLU A 29 0.86 7.20 5.36
N GLN A 30 -0.34 7.37 4.80
CA GLN A 30 -1.13 6.24 4.29
C GLN A 30 -0.46 5.58 3.08
N PHE A 31 0.15 6.38 2.19
CA PHE A 31 0.92 5.86 1.06
C PHE A 31 2.12 5.04 1.52
N GLU A 32 2.93 5.54 2.46
CA GLU A 32 4.06 4.80 3.03
C GLU A 32 3.61 3.49 3.69
N PHE A 33 2.48 3.52 4.40
CA PHE A 33 1.89 2.31 4.97
C PHE A 33 1.54 1.29 3.89
N ASN A 34 0.86 1.71 2.82
CA ASN A 34 0.48 0.83 1.71
C ASN A 34 1.71 0.27 0.98
N VAL A 35 2.72 1.10 0.71
CA VAL A 35 3.97 0.68 0.04
C VAL A 35 4.68 -0.40 0.83
N ARG A 36 4.82 -0.23 2.15
CA ARG A 36 5.41 -1.25 3.02
C ARG A 36 4.61 -2.55 2.97
N GLY A 37 3.28 -2.49 3.06
CA GLY A 37 2.43 -3.68 2.96
C GLY A 37 2.57 -4.40 1.61
N VAL A 38 2.71 -3.65 0.51
CA VAL A 38 2.96 -4.21 -0.82
C VAL A 38 4.32 -4.93 -0.87
N HIS A 39 5.37 -4.36 -0.29
CA HIS A 39 6.66 -5.02 -0.19
C HIS A 39 6.58 -6.34 0.60
N GLU A 40 5.89 -6.37 1.73
CA GLU A 40 5.68 -7.58 2.53
C GLU A 40 4.91 -8.67 1.75
N CYS A 41 3.85 -8.28 1.04
CA CYS A 41 3.11 -9.19 0.16
C CYS A 41 4.00 -9.73 -0.96
N MET A 42 4.85 -8.89 -1.56
CA MET A 42 5.77 -9.30 -2.62
C MET A 42 6.81 -10.31 -2.11
N GLU A 43 7.35 -10.12 -0.91
CA GLU A 43 8.27 -11.08 -0.28
C GLU A 43 7.60 -12.44 -0.04
N ARG A 44 6.35 -12.45 0.43
CA ARG A 44 5.54 -13.67 0.62
C ARG A 44 5.30 -14.39 -0.69
N ILE A 45 4.91 -13.66 -1.75
CA ILE A 45 4.72 -14.22 -3.09
C ILE A 45 6.03 -14.82 -3.60
N GLN A 46 7.16 -14.11 -3.50
CA GLN A 46 8.47 -14.63 -3.90
C GLN A 46 8.88 -15.87 -3.11
N LYS A 47 8.53 -15.96 -1.83
CA LYS A 47 8.77 -17.16 -1.02
C LYS A 47 7.92 -18.33 -1.52
N CYS A 48 6.62 -18.12 -1.76
CA CYS A 48 5.74 -19.14 -2.32
C CYS A 48 6.23 -19.64 -3.68
N MET A 49 6.61 -18.71 -4.58
CA MET A 49 7.19 -19.04 -5.88
C MET A 49 8.49 -19.85 -5.75
N ARG A 50 9.35 -19.52 -4.78
CA ARG A 50 10.57 -20.31 -4.51
C ARG A 50 10.23 -21.70 -3.97
N MET A 51 9.23 -21.85 -3.11
CA MET A 51 8.80 -23.16 -2.62
C MET A 51 8.25 -24.04 -3.75
N VAL A 52 7.47 -23.46 -4.68
CA VAL A 52 6.95 -24.18 -5.85
C VAL A 52 8.03 -24.47 -6.90
N GLY A 53 8.92 -23.50 -7.17
CA GLY A 53 9.88 -23.56 -8.27
C GLY A 53 11.25 -24.17 -7.93
N ASN A 54 11.68 -24.10 -6.65
CA ASN A 54 12.99 -24.60 -6.21
C ASN A 54 12.93 -26.05 -5.69
N ASP A 55 11.77 -26.71 -5.84
CA ASP A 55 11.54 -28.12 -5.55
C ASP A 55 12.19 -29.04 -6.59
N ARG A 56 13.47 -28.75 -6.90
CA ARG A 56 14.24 -29.34 -7.98
C ARG A 56 14.59 -30.83 -7.75
N LYS A 57 14.07 -31.52 -6.71
CA LYS A 57 14.31 -32.97 -6.50
C LYS A 57 13.18 -33.84 -5.93
N ALA A 58 12.39 -33.48 -4.93
CA ALA A 58 11.24 -34.28 -4.46
C ALA A 58 10.53 -33.65 -3.26
N ALA A 59 9.22 -33.91 -3.15
CA ALA A 59 8.44 -34.01 -1.91
C ALA A 59 7.63 -32.82 -1.38
N LEU A 60 7.18 -31.85 -2.20
CA LEU A 60 5.90 -31.21 -1.87
C LEU A 60 4.75 -32.17 -2.16
N SER A 61 4.01 -32.56 -1.12
CA SER A 61 2.77 -33.30 -1.31
C SER A 61 1.75 -32.42 -2.02
N ALA A 62 0.83 -33.02 -2.79
CA ALA A 62 -0.25 -32.26 -3.44
C ALA A 62 -1.07 -31.41 -2.44
N ARG A 63 -1.13 -31.83 -1.17
CA ARG A 63 -1.76 -31.06 -0.08
C ARG A 63 -0.96 -29.80 0.25
N ASP A 64 0.35 -29.91 0.34
CA ASP A 64 1.23 -28.79 0.71
C ASP A 64 1.38 -27.81 -0.46
N THR A 65 1.37 -28.29 -1.71
CA THR A 65 1.26 -27.42 -2.89
C THR A 65 -0.01 -26.57 -2.86
N ARG A 66 -1.17 -27.16 -2.55
CA ARG A 66 -2.43 -26.39 -2.43
C ARG A 66 -2.36 -25.33 -1.34
N LYS A 67 -1.69 -25.62 -0.22
CA LYS A 67 -1.49 -24.64 0.86
C LYS A 67 -0.61 -23.47 0.41
N VAL A 68 0.48 -23.75 -0.29
CA VAL A 68 1.38 -22.69 -0.82
C VAL A 68 0.67 -21.84 -1.88
N MET A 69 -0.17 -22.46 -2.72
CA MET A 69 -1.00 -21.72 -3.69
C MET A 69 -2.03 -20.84 -2.98
N ALA A 70 -2.71 -21.35 -1.95
CA ALA A 70 -3.66 -20.55 -1.16
C ALA A 70 -2.97 -19.37 -0.46
N GLU A 71 -1.80 -19.59 0.16
CA GLU A 71 -1.02 -18.51 0.78
C GLU A 71 -0.58 -17.43 -0.23
N MET A 72 -0.29 -17.85 -1.46
CA MET A 72 0.04 -16.94 -2.56
C MET A 72 -1.18 -16.17 -3.06
N GLU A 73 -2.34 -16.81 -3.19
CA GLU A 73 -3.61 -16.16 -3.54
C GLU A 73 -4.02 -15.13 -2.47
N ASP A 74 -3.90 -15.47 -1.19
CA ASP A 74 -4.17 -14.56 -0.07
C ASP A 74 -3.25 -13.34 -0.12
N ALA A 75 -1.95 -13.53 -0.37
CA ALA A 75 -0.99 -12.43 -0.47
C ALA A 75 -1.25 -11.53 -1.69
N VAL A 76 -1.74 -12.08 -2.80
CA VAL A 76 -2.16 -11.30 -3.99
C VAL A 76 -3.43 -10.52 -3.70
N ALA A 77 -4.41 -11.10 -3.03
CA ALA A 77 -5.65 -10.42 -2.64
C ALA A 77 -5.38 -9.26 -1.68
N GLU A 78 -4.50 -9.47 -0.69
CA GLU A 78 -4.06 -8.44 0.25
C GLU A 78 -3.35 -7.28 -0.49
N MET A 79 -2.45 -7.61 -1.43
CA MET A 79 -1.78 -6.63 -2.28
C MET A 79 -2.77 -5.83 -3.16
N SER A 80 -3.79 -6.48 -3.71
CA SER A 80 -4.84 -5.83 -4.51
C SER A 80 -5.59 -4.78 -3.70
N GLY A 81 -5.94 -5.12 -2.45
CA GLY A 81 -6.59 -4.20 -1.51
C GLY A 81 -5.71 -2.99 -1.17
N LEU A 82 -4.42 -3.20 -0.91
CA LEU A 82 -3.48 -2.11 -0.62
C LEU A 82 -3.26 -1.15 -1.81
N LEU A 83 -3.34 -1.68 -3.03
CA LEU A 83 -3.21 -0.92 -4.27
C LEU A 83 -4.53 -0.31 -4.77
N ASN A 84 -5.65 -0.57 -4.08
CA ASN A 84 -7.01 -0.21 -4.52
C ASN A 84 -7.34 -0.71 -5.95
N LEU A 85 -6.84 -1.89 -6.34
CA LEU A 85 -7.07 -2.45 -7.67
C LEU A 85 -8.48 -3.06 -7.85
N ASP A 86 -9.24 -3.21 -6.77
CA ASP A 86 -10.61 -3.73 -6.76
C ASP A 86 -11.71 -2.63 -6.82
N ARG A 87 -11.42 -1.48 -7.47
CA ARG A 87 -12.40 -0.40 -7.72
C ARG A 87 -12.85 -0.35 -9.18
#